data_AF-A0A971C2I4-F1
#
_entry.id   AF-A0A971C2I4-F1
#
_cell.length_a   1.000
_cell.length_b   1.000
_cell.length_c   1.000
_cell.angle_alpha   90.00
_cell.angle_beta   90.00
_cell.angle_gamma   90.00
#
_symmetry.space_group_name_H-M   'P 1'
#
loop_
_entity.id
_entity.type
_entity.pdbx_description
1 polymer ?
#
loop_
_entity_poly.entity_id
_entity_poly.type
_entity_poly.pdbx_seq_one_letter_code
_entity_poly.pdbx_strand_id
1 'polypeptide(L)'
;MLPHVLIHNLVSLDGRITGYPSDPALYYQRAARWQADAHLTGADTLLSSPGSDHPDGDGDSLPVAPMSDDGRALLVVTDSRGRFRQWRQLRALPHWGQQVTLVSDATPKEYLAYL
;
A
#
# COMPACT_ATOMS: atom_id res chain seq x y z
N MET A 1 -4.42 15.83 18.66
CA MET A 1 -5.25 14.62 18.79
C MET A 1 -4.56 13.48 18.05
N LEU A 2 -4.76 12.23 18.47
CA LEU A 2 -4.23 11.05 17.77
C LEU A 2 -5.29 10.51 16.80
N PRO A 3 -4.89 9.90 15.67
CA PRO A 3 -5.83 9.29 14.73
C PRO A 3 -6.55 8.09 15.38
N HIS A 4 -7.82 7.88 15.01
CA HIS A 4 -8.53 6.66 15.34
C HIS A 4 -8.02 5.52 14.45
N VAL A 5 -7.63 4.40 15.06
CA VAL A 5 -7.04 3.27 14.34
C VAL A 5 -8.00 2.09 14.32
N LEU A 6 -8.31 1.60 13.11
CA LEU A 6 -9.00 0.34 12.88
C LEU A 6 -8.00 -0.69 12.35
N ILE A 7 -8.00 -1.89 12.93
CA ILE A 7 -7.27 -3.04 12.39
C ILE A 7 -8.26 -3.94 11.67
N HIS A 8 -8.01 -4.19 10.38
CA HIS A 8 -8.81 -5.08 9.53
C HIS A 8 -7.90 -6.15 8.96
N ASN A 9 -8.33 -7.42 9.03
CA ASN A 9 -7.55 -8.56 8.57
C ASN A 9 -8.49 -9.65 8.02
N LEU A 10 -8.01 -10.44 7.06
CA LEU A 10 -8.63 -11.71 6.70
C LEU A 10 -7.93 -12.83 7.46
N VAL A 11 -8.73 -13.72 8.04
CA VAL A 11 -8.23 -14.90 8.75
C VAL A 11 -8.99 -16.13 8.30
N SER A 12 -8.29 -17.27 8.25
CA SER A 12 -8.94 -18.57 8.14
C SER A 12 -9.74 -18.89 9.41
N LEU A 13 -10.57 -19.94 9.36
CA LEU A 13 -11.35 -20.40 10.51
C LEU A 13 -10.46 -20.80 11.70
N ASP A 14 -9.25 -21.29 11.44
CA ASP A 14 -8.25 -21.65 12.45
C ASP A 14 -7.26 -20.51 12.78
N GLY A 15 -7.53 -19.29 12.32
CA GLY A 15 -6.80 -18.08 12.71
C GLY A 15 -5.50 -17.81 11.96
N ARG A 16 -5.26 -18.46 10.83
CA ARG A 16 -4.10 -18.19 9.97
C ARG A 16 -4.33 -16.91 9.18
N ILE A 17 -3.24 -16.16 8.99
CA ILE A 17 -3.19 -14.94 8.14
C ILE A 17 -2.48 -15.19 6.80
N THR A 18 -1.94 -16.40 6.59
CA THR A 18 -1.27 -16.83 5.36
C THR A 18 -1.57 -18.30 5.07
N GLY A 19 -1.29 -18.75 3.84
CA GLY A 19 -1.37 -20.17 3.47
C GLY A 19 -2.80 -20.72 3.35
N TYR A 20 -3.78 -19.85 3.09
CA TYR A 20 -5.16 -20.24 2.82
C TYR A 20 -5.71 -19.43 1.63
N PRO A 21 -6.74 -19.94 0.92
CA PRO A 21 -7.40 -19.18 -0.14
C PRO A 21 -8.07 -17.93 0.43
N SER A 22 -7.59 -16.75 0.04
CA SER A 22 -8.22 -15.47 0.40
C SER A 22 -8.99 -14.91 -0.79
N ASP A 23 -9.96 -14.03 -0.53
CA ASP A 23 -10.66 -13.24 -1.53
C ASP A 23 -10.27 -11.75 -1.35
N PRO A 24 -9.26 -11.27 -2.10
CA PRO A 24 -8.82 -9.88 -2.03
C PRO A 24 -9.92 -8.89 -2.44
N ALA A 25 -10.80 -9.27 -3.37
CA ALA A 25 -11.88 -8.38 -3.82
C ALA A 25 -12.89 -8.13 -2.69
N LEU A 26 -13.28 -9.19 -1.98
CA LEU A 26 -14.11 -9.06 -0.78
C LEU A 26 -13.42 -8.22 0.31
N TYR A 27 -12.11 -8.43 0.53
CA TYR A 27 -11.33 -7.66 1.50
C TYR A 27 -11.40 -6.16 1.21
N TYR A 28 -11.09 -5.74 -0.01
CA TYR A 28 -11.09 -4.33 -0.40
C TYR A 28 -12.51 -3.74 -0.48
N GLN A 29 -13.52 -4.54 -0.85
CA GLN A 29 -14.91 -4.09 -0.82
C GLN A 29 -15.37 -3.78 0.61
N ARG A 30 -14.94 -4.58 1.59
CA ARG A 30 -15.17 -4.28 3.01
C ARG A 30 -14.37 -3.04 3.41
N ALA A 31 -13.09 -2.96 3.01
CA ALA A 31 -12.18 -1.83 3.24
C ALA A 31 -12.82 -0.47 2.95
N ALA A 32 -13.42 -0.36 1.76
CA ALA A 32 -14.03 0.86 1.27
C ALA A 32 -15.19 1.37 2.14
N ARG A 33 -15.87 0.51 2.92
CA ARG A 33 -17.02 0.92 3.74
C ARG A 33 -16.64 1.70 4.99
N TRP A 34 -15.40 1.59 5.46
CA TRP A 34 -14.94 2.30 6.66
C TRP A 34 -14.61 3.77 6.40
N GLN A 35 -14.55 4.18 5.12
CA GLN A 35 -14.24 5.57 4.72
C GLN A 35 -13.01 6.12 5.46
N ALA A 36 -11.97 5.29 5.57
CA ALA A 36 -10.75 5.69 6.25
C ALA A 36 -10.04 6.79 5.48
N ASP A 37 -9.52 7.79 6.19
CA ASP A 37 -8.68 8.85 5.60
C ASP A 37 -7.36 8.27 5.06
N ALA A 38 -6.88 7.19 5.69
CA ALA A 38 -5.64 6.51 5.32
C ALA A 38 -5.70 4.99 5.56
N HIS A 39 -5.03 4.24 4.69
CA HIS A 39 -4.71 2.83 4.86
C HIS A 39 -3.21 2.68 5.14
N LEU A 40 -2.87 2.10 6.29
CA LEU A 40 -1.50 1.84 6.72
C LEU A 40 -1.12 0.38 6.46
N THR A 41 0.00 0.15 5.79
CA THR A 41 0.54 -1.20 5.55
C THR A 41 2.07 -1.22 5.66
N GLY A 42 2.65 -2.40 5.85
CA GLY A 42 4.10 -2.59 5.83
C GLY A 42 4.62 -2.92 4.44
N ALA A 43 5.85 -2.51 4.13
CA ALA A 43 6.53 -2.90 2.89
C ALA A 43 6.60 -4.42 2.71
N ASP A 44 6.77 -5.19 3.79
CA ASP A 44 6.80 -6.67 3.73
C ASP A 44 5.50 -7.27 3.19
N THR A 45 4.35 -6.68 3.54
CA THR A 45 3.05 -7.13 3.01
C THR A 45 2.98 -6.91 1.50
N LEU A 46 3.42 -5.76 1.02
CA LEU A 46 3.43 -5.43 -0.40
C LEU A 46 4.43 -6.30 -1.18
N LEU A 47 5.62 -6.52 -0.63
CA LEU A 47 6.68 -7.34 -1.21
C LEU A 47 6.40 -8.85 -1.17
N SER A 48 5.39 -9.29 -0.43
CA SER A 48 4.91 -10.67 -0.46
C SER A 48 3.83 -10.92 -1.52
N SER A 49 3.37 -9.86 -2.20
CA SER A 49 2.30 -9.97 -3.19
C SER A 49 2.82 -10.53 -4.51
N PRO A 50 2.10 -11.45 -5.18
CA PRO A 50 2.50 -11.93 -6.49
C PRO A 50 2.71 -10.76 -7.48
N GLY A 51 3.89 -10.70 -8.12
CA GLY A 51 4.24 -9.62 -9.05
C GLY A 51 5.12 -8.51 -8.45
N SER A 52 5.41 -8.54 -7.15
CA SER A 52 6.34 -7.61 -6.49
C SER A 52 7.82 -7.87 -6.77
N ASP A 53 8.16 -8.74 -7.72
CA ASP A 53 9.56 -9.01 -8.11
C ASP A 53 10.06 -8.05 -9.19
N HIS A 54 9.18 -7.25 -9.79
CA HIS A 54 9.55 -6.24 -10.77
C HIS A 54 9.46 -4.85 -10.13
N PRO A 55 10.57 -4.09 -10.02
CA PRO A 55 10.47 -2.67 -9.71
C PRO A 55 9.64 -1.97 -10.78
N ASP A 56 9.13 -0.78 -10.49
CA ASP A 56 8.54 0.08 -11.51
C ASP A 56 9.54 0.21 -12.67
N GLY A 57 9.22 -0.35 -13.85
CA GLY A 57 10.06 -0.21 -15.03
C GLY A 57 10.06 1.22 -15.56
N ASP A 58 11.07 1.58 -16.35
CA ASP A 58 11.18 2.87 -17.07
C ASP A 58 10.10 3.06 -18.16
N GLY A 59 9.12 2.16 -18.26
CA GLY A 59 8.06 2.16 -19.26
C GLY A 59 7.13 3.37 -19.13
N ASP A 60 6.83 3.95 -20.30
CA ASP A 60 6.14 5.20 -20.60
C ASP A 60 4.62 5.21 -20.28
N SER A 61 4.21 4.50 -19.23
CA SER A 61 2.81 4.60 -18.76
C SER A 61 2.62 5.93 -18.06
N LEU A 62 1.97 6.85 -18.77
CA LEU A 62 1.63 8.19 -18.31
C LEU A 62 1.13 8.15 -16.85
N PRO A 63 1.62 9.04 -15.98
CA PRO A 63 1.04 9.18 -14.65
C PRO A 63 -0.45 9.50 -14.82
N VAL A 64 -1.32 8.67 -14.22
CA VAL A 64 -2.71 9.08 -14.00
C VAL A 64 -2.60 10.34 -13.15
N ALA A 65 -2.86 11.50 -13.76
CA ALA A 65 -2.80 12.77 -13.07
C ALA A 65 -3.69 12.64 -11.81
N PRO A 66 -3.20 13.01 -10.62
CA PRO A 66 -4.04 13.00 -9.44
C PRO A 66 -5.24 13.89 -9.74
N MET A 67 -6.43 13.30 -9.76
CA MET A 67 -7.65 14.10 -9.81
C MET A 67 -7.67 14.93 -8.52
N SER A 68 -7.84 16.24 -8.63
CA SER A 68 -7.80 17.16 -7.48
C SER A 68 -8.88 16.89 -6.42
N ASP A 69 -9.80 15.97 -6.71
CA ASP A 69 -10.90 15.50 -5.86
C ASP A 69 -10.89 13.95 -5.76
N ASP A 70 -9.71 13.37 -5.62
CA ASP A 70 -9.57 11.94 -5.40
C ASP A 70 -9.96 11.58 -3.96
N GLY A 71 -11.25 11.29 -3.73
CA GLY A 71 -11.81 10.89 -2.44
C GLY A 71 -11.34 9.51 -1.93
N ARG A 72 -10.35 8.89 -2.58
CA ARG A 72 -9.75 7.63 -2.13
C ARG A 72 -8.81 7.87 -0.94
N ALA A 73 -8.72 6.87 -0.07
CA ALA A 73 -7.85 6.90 1.10
C ALA A 73 -6.38 7.11 0.71
N LEU A 74 -5.62 7.82 1.55
CA LEU A 74 -4.16 7.89 1.48
C LEU A 74 -3.56 6.50 1.71
N LEU A 75 -2.67 6.03 0.85
CA LEU A 75 -1.86 4.85 1.16
C LEU A 75 -0.62 5.27 1.94
N VAL A 76 -0.43 4.70 3.13
CA VAL A 76 0.74 4.89 3.95
C VAL A 76 1.51 3.57 4.07
N VAL A 77 2.76 3.55 3.63
CA VAL A 77 3.62 2.35 3.69
C VAL A 77 4.74 2.57 4.70
N THR A 78 4.94 1.65 5.64
CA THR A 78 6.13 1.67 6.50
C THR A 78 7.27 0.91 5.84
N ASP A 79 8.39 1.60 5.60
CA ASP A 79 9.56 0.99 4.95
C ASP A 79 10.88 1.56 5.49
N SER A 80 11.20 1.21 6.73
CA SER A 80 12.44 1.64 7.38
C SER A 80 13.71 1.22 6.64
N ARG A 81 13.66 0.19 5.79
CA ARG A 81 14.81 -0.32 5.03
C ARG A 81 14.85 0.19 3.59
N GLY A 82 13.87 0.98 3.17
CA GLY A 82 13.77 1.50 1.81
C GLY A 82 13.91 0.42 0.74
N ARG A 83 13.05 -0.61 0.77
CA ARG A 83 13.02 -1.72 -0.19
C ARG A 83 11.91 -1.61 -1.23
N PHE A 84 10.80 -0.95 -0.90
CA PHE A 84 9.64 -0.87 -1.78
C PHE A 84 9.88 0.16 -2.90
N ARG A 85 9.68 -0.25 -4.16
CA ARG A 85 9.94 0.54 -5.39
C ARG A 85 8.80 0.46 -6.42
N GLN A 86 7.63 -0.06 -6.04
CA GLN A 86 6.50 -0.32 -6.95
C GLN A 86 5.37 0.72 -6.79
N TRP A 87 5.74 1.98 -6.58
CA TRP A 87 4.79 3.05 -6.30
C TRP A 87 3.84 3.31 -7.48
N ARG A 88 4.33 3.26 -8.72
CA ARG A 88 3.53 3.41 -9.94
C ARG A 88 2.50 2.29 -10.05
N GLN A 89 2.89 1.05 -9.80
CA GLN A 89 1.95 -0.09 -9.81
C GLN A 89 0.81 0.13 -8.80
N LEU A 90 1.12 0.60 -7.59
CA LEU A 90 0.08 0.90 -6.60
C LEU A 90 -0.81 2.08 -6.98
N ARG A 91 -0.30 3.07 -7.74
CA ARG A 91 -1.10 4.20 -8.23
C ARG A 91 -2.13 3.79 -9.28
N ALA A 92 -1.83 2.73 -10.04
CA ALA A 92 -2.74 2.19 -11.04
C ALA A 92 -3.93 1.43 -10.41
N LEU A 93 -3.84 1.05 -9.13
CA LEU A 93 -4.91 0.36 -8.43
C LEU A 93 -6.04 1.33 -8.04
N PRO A 94 -7.32 0.89 -8.06
CA PRO A 94 -8.46 1.76 -7.81
C PRO A 94 -8.67 2.05 -6.32
N HIS A 95 -7.84 1.53 -5.42
CA HIS A 95 -8.09 1.54 -3.97
C HIS A 95 -7.59 2.79 -3.25
N TRP A 96 -6.53 3.43 -3.76
CA TRP A 96 -5.83 4.49 -3.05
C TRP A 96 -5.56 5.69 -3.96
N GLY A 97 -5.55 6.88 -3.35
CA GLY A 97 -5.17 8.12 -4.02
C GLY A 97 -3.69 8.40 -3.84
N GLN A 98 -3.39 9.43 -3.04
CA GLN A 98 -2.01 9.80 -2.70
C GLN A 98 -1.29 8.67 -1.95
N GLN A 99 0.04 8.67 -2.04
CA GLN A 99 0.90 7.65 -1.44
C GLN A 99 1.98 8.33 -0.61
N VAL A 100 2.19 7.83 0.60
CA VAL A 100 3.21 8.29 1.54
C VAL A 100 3.98 7.08 2.05
N THR A 101 5.30 7.25 2.18
CA THR A 101 6.14 6.28 2.88
C THR A 101 6.60 6.84 4.21
N LEU A 102 6.56 6.02 5.25
CA LEU A 102 7.14 6.30 6.55
C LEU A 102 8.53 5.67 6.58
N VAL A 103 9.54 6.53 6.61
CA VAL A 103 10.95 6.18 6.71
C VAL A 103 11.43 6.31 8.15
N SER A 104 12.69 5.96 8.37
CA SER A 104 13.37 6.08 9.67
C SER A 104 14.80 6.58 9.46
N ASP A 105 15.50 6.88 10.55
CA ASP A 105 16.92 7.24 10.50
C ASP A 105 17.80 6.12 9.91
N ALA A 106 17.33 4.86 9.94
CA ALA A 106 18.00 3.72 9.35
C ALA A 106 17.74 3.57 7.83
N THR A 107 16.88 4.41 7.25
CA THR A 107 16.51 4.32 5.84
C THR A 107 17.68 4.75 4.96
N PRO A 108 18.08 3.93 3.96
CA PRO A 108 19.22 4.25 3.11
C PRO A 108 19.02 5.57 2.36
N LYS A 109 20.09 6.38 2.27
CA LYS A 109 20.04 7.71 1.63
C LYS A 109 19.68 7.61 0.16
N GLU A 110 20.11 6.54 -0.51
CA GLU A 110 19.74 6.29 -1.91
C GLU A 110 18.24 6.08 -2.09
N TYR A 111 17.53 5.56 -1.08
CA TYR A 111 16.07 5.46 -1.14
C TYR A 111 15.41 6.83 -0.98
N LEU A 112 15.90 7.64 -0.04
CA LEU A 112 15.37 9.00 0.15
C LEU A 112 15.56 9.88 -1.08
N ALA A 113 16.65 9.67 -1.85
CA ALA A 113 16.88 10.35 -3.12
C ALA A 113 16.01 9.83 -4.28
N TYR A 114 15.46 8.62 -4.15
CA TYR A 114 14.58 8.00 -5.15
C TYR A 114 13.11 8.44 -5.01
N LEU A 115 12.65 8.67 -3.77
CA LEU A 115 11.28 9.11 -3.45
C LEU A 115 10.97 10.50 -4.04
#